data_AF-A0A4S0N5R3-F1
#
_entry.id   AF-A0A4S0N5R3-F1
#
_cell.length_a   1.000
_cell.length_b   1.000
_cell.length_c   1.000
_cell.angle_alpha   90.00
_cell.angle_beta   90.00
_cell.angle_gamma   90.00
#
_symmetry.space_group_name_H-M   'P 1'
#
loop_
_entity.id
_entity.type
_entity.pdbx_description
1 polymer ?
#
loop_
_entity_poly.entity_id
_entity_poly.type
_entity_poly.pdbx_seq_one_letter_code
_entity_poly.pdbx_strand_id
1 'polypeptide(L)'
;ADAALGSGPEVAPDLTAPQTVRLAMWIYGLPAALRSGRLASFRKAMREGQELLDWPGDSAPVRAQWPALAEIARVALRERISLQAASTRDIEWNGPGE
;
A
#
# COMPACT_ATOMS: atom_id res chain seq x y z
N ALA A 1 26.99 6.97 6.04
CA ALA A 1 25.78 6.71 6.84
C ALA A 1 25.69 5.21 7.00
N ASP A 2 26.17 4.69 8.13
CA ASP A 2 26.04 3.27 8.44
C ASP A 2 24.57 2.96 8.67
N ALA A 3 23.98 2.15 7.77
CA ALA A 3 22.74 1.47 8.10
C ALA A 3 23.05 0.57 9.29
N ALA A 4 22.44 0.84 10.44
CA ALA A 4 22.68 0.11 11.67
C ALA A 4 22.12 -1.32 11.57
N LEU A 5 22.83 -2.21 10.88
CA LEU A 5 22.70 -3.65 11.02
C LEU A 5 23.58 -4.10 12.20
N GLY A 6 23.31 -3.53 13.38
CA GLY A 6 23.92 -4.02 14.61
C GLY A 6 23.40 -5.42 14.92
N SER A 7 24.23 -6.28 15.47
CA SER A 7 23.87 -7.60 16.03
C SER A 7 23.02 -7.47 17.30
N GLY A 8 22.06 -6.55 17.29
CA GLY A 8 21.10 -6.35 18.37
C GLY A 8 20.04 -7.45 18.33
N PRO A 9 19.33 -7.67 19.45
CA PRO A 9 18.24 -8.62 19.51
C PRO A 9 17.17 -8.29 18.46
N GLU A 10 16.73 -9.29 17.72
CA GLU A 10 15.64 -9.17 16.76
C GLU A 10 14.35 -8.80 17.52
N VAL A 11 13.73 -7.68 17.13
CA VAL A 11 12.47 -7.23 17.71
C VAL A 11 11.34 -7.75 16.85
N ALA A 12 10.54 -8.66 17.40
CA ALA A 12 9.32 -9.11 16.74
C ALA A 12 8.29 -7.97 16.70
N PRO A 13 7.54 -7.82 15.59
CA PRO A 13 6.50 -6.82 15.51
C PRO A 13 5.36 -7.16 16.49
N ASP A 14 4.93 -6.17 17.28
CA ASP A 14 3.80 -6.30 18.20
C ASP A 14 2.48 -6.14 17.44
N LEU A 15 2.11 -7.18 16.68
CA LEU A 15 0.88 -7.23 15.90
C LEU A 15 -0.05 -8.31 16.44
N THR A 16 -1.24 -7.91 16.89
CA THR A 16 -2.27 -8.82 17.43
C THR A 16 -3.24 -9.33 16.37
N ALA A 17 -3.23 -8.74 15.17
CA ALA A 17 -4.07 -9.10 14.05
C ALA A 17 -3.36 -8.82 12.71
N PRO A 18 -3.79 -9.44 11.60
CA PRO A 18 -3.30 -9.09 10.27
C PRO A 18 -3.52 -7.61 9.96
N GLN A 19 -2.50 -6.94 9.41
CA GLN A 19 -2.58 -5.56 8.95
C GLN A 19 -2.74 -5.50 7.43
N THR A 20 -3.56 -4.58 6.96
CA THR A 20 -3.84 -4.39 5.52
C THR A 20 -3.89 -2.91 5.16
N VAL A 21 -3.62 -2.59 3.91
CA VAL A 21 -3.98 -1.28 3.33
C VAL A 21 -5.27 -1.48 2.55
N ARG A 22 -6.41 -1.06 3.11
CA ARG A 22 -7.73 -1.45 2.56
C ARG A 22 -7.95 -0.94 1.15
N LEU A 23 -7.42 0.25 0.83
CA LEU A 23 -7.49 0.79 -0.52
C LEU A 23 -6.76 -0.09 -1.53
N ALA A 24 -5.54 -0.55 -1.20
CA ALA A 24 -4.78 -1.47 -2.04
C ALA A 24 -5.49 -2.82 -2.20
N MET A 25 -6.14 -3.32 -1.14
CA MET A 25 -6.95 -4.53 -1.21
C MET A 25 -8.12 -4.38 -2.19
N TRP A 26 -8.77 -3.23 -2.25
CA TRP A 26 -9.83 -2.98 -3.24
C TRP A 26 -9.29 -2.88 -4.68
N ILE A 27 -8.16 -2.20 -4.89
CA ILE A 27 -7.61 -1.96 -6.23
C ILE A 27 -6.97 -3.21 -6.82
N TYR A 28 -6.19 -3.96 -6.02
CA TYR A 28 -5.43 -5.12 -6.51
C TYR A 28 -6.04 -6.45 -6.03
N GLY A 29 -6.42 -6.52 -4.76
CA GLY A 29 -6.91 -7.74 -4.12
C GLY A 29 -8.27 -8.20 -4.64
N LEU A 30 -9.24 -7.29 -4.80
CA LEU A 30 -10.58 -7.64 -5.27
C LEU A 30 -10.55 -8.20 -6.70
N PRO A 31 -9.93 -7.53 -7.71
CA PRO A 31 -9.86 -8.10 -9.05
C PRO A 31 -9.16 -9.47 -9.10
N ALA A 32 -8.10 -9.65 -8.31
CA ALA A 32 -7.43 -10.94 -8.20
C ALA A 32 -8.33 -12.02 -7.57
N ALA A 33 -9.08 -11.68 -6.53
CA ALA A 33 -10.02 -12.59 -5.87
C ALA A 33 -11.19 -13.00 -6.77
N LEU A 34 -11.71 -12.06 -7.58
CA LEU A 34 -12.74 -12.35 -8.57
C LEU A 34 -12.23 -13.32 -9.64
N ARG A 35 -11.06 -13.04 -10.24
CA ARG A 35 -10.46 -13.89 -11.28
C ARG A 35 -10.13 -15.31 -10.80
N SER A 36 -9.86 -15.47 -9.50
CA SER A 36 -9.47 -16.75 -8.90
C SER A 36 -10.61 -17.45 -8.14
N GLY A 37 -11.82 -16.89 -8.11
CA GLY A 37 -12.95 -17.46 -7.38
C GLY A 37 -12.82 -17.43 -5.84
N ARG A 38 -11.89 -16.62 -5.28
CA ARG A 38 -11.56 -16.57 -3.85
C ARG A 38 -12.25 -15.43 -3.09
N LEU A 39 -13.45 -15.04 -3.52
CA LEU A 39 -14.16 -13.89 -2.93
C LEU A 39 -14.49 -14.08 -1.44
N ALA A 40 -14.77 -15.31 -0.99
CA ALA A 40 -15.01 -15.61 0.41
C ALA A 40 -13.77 -15.31 1.28
N SER A 41 -12.58 -15.74 0.83
CA SER A 41 -11.31 -15.46 1.50
C SER A 41 -10.98 -13.96 1.49
N PHE A 42 -11.24 -13.27 0.38
CA PHE A 42 -11.11 -11.81 0.31
C PHE A 42 -12.00 -11.11 1.33
N ARG A 43 -13.28 -11.49 1.41
CA ARG A 43 -14.22 -10.94 2.40
C ARG A 43 -13.78 -11.22 3.84
N LYS A 44 -13.21 -12.39 4.11
CA LYS A 44 -12.63 -12.72 5.42
C LYS A 44 -11.48 -11.78 5.74
N ALA A 45 -10.51 -11.62 4.84
CA ALA A 45 -9.37 -10.72 5.01
C ALA A 45 -9.82 -9.25 5.22
N MET A 46 -10.83 -8.78 4.48
CA MET A 46 -11.33 -7.40 4.63
C MET A 46 -12.07 -7.13 5.94
N ARG A 47 -12.53 -8.18 6.64
CA ARG A 47 -13.17 -8.08 7.96
C ARG A 47 -12.18 -8.24 9.11
N GLU A 48 -11.23 -9.16 8.97
CA GLU A 48 -10.27 -9.50 10.03
C GLU A 48 -9.03 -8.60 9.99
N GLY A 49 -8.72 -8.00 8.85
CA GLY A 49 -7.59 -7.10 8.67
C GLY A 49 -7.83 -5.73 9.29
N GLN A 50 -6.89 -5.27 10.11
CA GLN A 50 -6.81 -3.89 10.58
C GLN A 50 -6.23 -2.99 9.47
N GLU A 51 -6.52 -1.68 9.53
CA GLU A 51 -5.95 -0.71 8.61
C GLU A 51 -4.57 -0.28 9.13
N LEU A 52 -3.53 -0.59 8.36
CA LEU A 52 -2.14 -0.32 8.73
C LEU A 52 -1.89 1.17 8.98
N LEU A 53 -2.59 2.03 8.25
CA LEU A 53 -2.43 3.48 8.34
C LEU A 53 -3.24 4.12 9.48
N ASP A 54 -4.03 3.34 10.23
CA ASP A 54 -4.80 3.82 11.37
C ASP A 54 -3.94 3.77 12.63
N TRP A 55 -3.15 4.82 12.85
CA TRP A 55 -2.24 4.88 13.99
C TRP A 55 -2.95 5.40 15.24
N PRO A 56 -2.67 4.84 16.44
CA PRO A 56 -3.25 5.35 17.69
C PRO A 56 -2.94 6.84 17.89
N GLY A 57 -3.99 7.67 17.88
CA GLY A 57 -3.87 9.12 18.02
C GLY A 57 -3.61 9.88 16.71
N ASP A 58 -3.40 9.20 15.58
CA ASP A 58 -3.24 9.82 14.26
C ASP A 58 -3.90 9.00 13.13
N SER A 59 -5.15 9.34 12.83
CA SER A 59 -5.92 8.79 11.71
C SER A 59 -5.73 9.56 10.39
N ALA A 60 -4.91 10.61 10.37
CA ALA A 60 -4.71 11.43 9.17
C ALA A 60 -4.18 10.62 7.97
N PRO A 61 -3.23 9.67 8.14
CA PRO A 61 -2.73 8.86 7.04
C PRO A 61 -3.82 8.05 6.32
N VAL A 62 -4.84 7.56 7.03
CA VAL A 62 -5.98 6.86 6.43
C VAL A 62 -6.69 7.74 5.41
N ARG A 63 -6.89 9.03 5.75
CA ARG A 63 -7.58 9.99 4.88
C ARG A 63 -6.69 10.50 3.76
N ALA A 64 -5.39 10.63 4.02
CA ALA A 64 -4.40 11.11 3.07
C ALA A 64 -4.20 10.19 1.85
N GLN A 65 -4.62 8.92 1.94
CA GLN A 65 -4.57 7.99 0.79
C GLN A 65 -5.34 8.50 -0.43
N TRP A 66 -6.49 9.13 -0.22
CA TRP A 66 -7.33 9.63 -1.31
C TRP A 66 -6.74 10.82 -2.08
N PRO A 67 -6.31 11.92 -1.44
CA PRO A 67 -5.64 13.00 -2.15
C PRO A 67 -4.35 12.53 -2.81
N ALA A 68 -3.56 11.65 -2.18
CA ALA A 68 -2.36 11.08 -2.79
C ALA A 68 -2.68 10.28 -4.07
N LEU A 69 -3.69 9.41 -4.03
CA LEU A 69 -4.14 8.68 -5.22
C LEU A 69 -4.66 9.63 -6.32
N ALA A 70 -5.40 10.66 -5.94
CA ALA A 70 -5.93 11.65 -6.88
C ALA A 70 -4.81 12.46 -7.54
N GLU A 71 -3.74 12.78 -6.81
CA GLU A 71 -2.56 13.46 -7.32
C GLU A 71 -1.84 12.60 -8.36
N ILE A 72 -1.53 11.34 -8.02
CA ILE A 72 -0.90 10.38 -8.94
C ILE A 72 -1.76 10.21 -10.20
N ALA A 73 -3.07 10.05 -10.05
CA ALA A 73 -4.00 9.92 -11.17
C ALA A 73 -4.04 11.18 -12.04
N ARG A 74 -4.00 12.37 -11.44
CA ARG A 74 -3.95 13.65 -12.17
C ARG A 74 -2.67 13.78 -12.97
N VAL A 75 -1.52 13.42 -12.40
CA VAL A 75 -0.23 13.44 -13.10
C VAL A 75 -0.25 12.45 -14.25
N ALA A 76 -0.67 11.20 -14.02
CA ALA A 76 -0.80 10.18 -15.05
C ALA A 76 -1.67 10.65 -16.23
N LEU A 77 -2.81 11.29 -15.94
CA LEU A 77 -3.70 11.82 -16.97
C LEU A 77 -3.09 13.00 -17.74
N ARG A 78 -2.49 13.96 -17.02
CA ARG A 78 -1.91 15.17 -17.62
C ARG A 78 -0.73 14.85 -18.53
N GLU A 79 0.14 13.95 -18.08
CA GLU A 79 1.35 13.54 -18.79
C GLU A 79 1.10 12.35 -19.74
N ARG A 80 -0.09 11.76 -19.72
CA ARG A 80 -0.49 10.55 -20.49
C ARG A 80 0.45 9.36 -20.29
N ILE A 81 0.86 9.15 -19.04
CA ILE A 81 1.71 8.03 -18.61
C ILE A 81 0.91 7.05 -17.74
N SER A 82 1.47 5.87 -17.48
CA SER A 82 0.84 4.91 -16.57
C SER A 82 0.81 5.44 -15.13
N LEU A 83 -0.13 4.94 -14.31
CA LEU A 83 -0.18 5.27 -12.88
C LEU A 83 1.12 4.90 -12.16
N GLN A 84 1.77 3.80 -12.56
CA GLN A 84 3.06 3.37 -12.03
C GLN A 84 4.14 4.42 -12.34
N ALA A 85 4.28 4.81 -13.61
CA ALA A 85 5.26 5.82 -14.01
C ALA A 85 5.00 7.19 -13.35
N ALA A 86 3.73 7.55 -13.13
CA ALA A 86 3.39 8.75 -12.37
C ALA A 86 3.77 8.64 -10.89
N SER A 87 3.57 7.47 -10.26
CA SER A 87 3.88 7.24 -8.84
C SER A 87 5.38 7.20 -8.53
N THR A 88 6.22 6.86 -9.51
CA THR A 88 7.68 6.78 -9.35
C THR A 88 8.41 7.96 -9.99
N ARG A 89 7.70 8.94 -10.55
CA ARG A 89 8.30 10.05 -11.29
C ARG A 89 9.30 10.87 -10.47
N ASP A 90 9.01 11.05 -9.18
CA ASP A 90 9.84 11.82 -8.26
C ASP A 90 10.85 10.93 -7.51
N ILE A 91 10.93 9.64 -7.86
CA ILE A 91 11.93 8.70 -7.34
C ILE A 91 13.07 8.67 -8.36
N GLU A 92 14.30 8.98 -7.93
CA GLU A 92 15.49 9.03 -8.80
C GLU A 92 15.89 7.65 -9.37
N TRP A 93 15.12 6.59 -9.09
CA TRP A 93 15.42 5.21 -9.42
C TRP A 93 14.23 4.54 -10.13
N ASN A 94 14.40 4.22 -11.42
CA ASN A 94 13.40 3.50 -12.22
C ASN A 94 13.58 1.96 -12.24
N GLY A 95 14.53 1.41 -11.48
CA GLY A 95 14.84 -0.02 -11.48
C GLY A 95 15.53 -0.51 -12.76
N PRO A 96 16.09 -1.73 -12.76
CA PRO A 96 16.68 -2.31 -13.96
C PRO A 96 15.55 -2.82 -14.88
N GLY A 97 15.38 -2.23 -16.06
CA GLY A 97 14.43 -2.71 -17.08
C GLY A 97 13.65 -1.66 -17.87
N GLU A 98 14.00 -0.37 -17.80
CA GLU A 98 13.65 0.59 -18.86
C GLU A 98 14.44 0.32 -20.14
#